data_AF-A0A8J4VQ69-F1
#
_entry.id   AF-A0A8J4VQ69-F1
#
_cell.length_a   1.000
_cell.length_b   1.000
_cell.length_c   1.000
_cell.angle_alpha   90.00
_cell.angle_beta   90.00
_cell.angle_gamma   90.00
#
_symmetry.space_group_name_H-M   'P 1'
#
loop_
_entity.id
_entity.type
_entity.pdbx_description
1 polymer ?
#
loop_
_entity_poly.entity_id
_entity_poly.type
_entity_poly.pdbx_seq_one_letter_code
_entity_poly.pdbx_strand_id
1 'polypeptide(L)' 'MQGVTLLLLDVPQYTLVGIDTQMFSVGPAFKGIKMIPPASHFLYYTSSTRDGKDFSPIIGFFIDAAPSKC' A
#
# COMPACT_ATOMS: atom_id res chain seq x y z
N MET A 1 13.10 -4.11 16.23
CA MET A 1 11.76 -3.54 16.00
C MET A 1 10.96 -4.55 15.21
N GLN A 2 9.77 -4.94 15.67
CA GLN A 2 8.90 -5.91 15.00
C GLN A 2 7.76 -5.12 14.36
N GLY A 3 7.87 -4.87 13.05
CA GLY A 3 6.85 -4.17 12.27
C GLY A 3 5.94 -5.15 11.54
N VAL A 4 4.75 -4.68 11.16
CA VAL A 4 3.81 -5.44 10.34
C VAL A 4 4.26 -5.42 8.89
N THR A 5 3.94 -6.49 8.17
CA THR A 5 4.10 -6.60 6.72
C THR A 5 2.73 -6.70 6.10
N LEU A 6 2.42 -5.77 5.19
CA LEU A 6 1.23 -5.81 4.37
C LEU A 6 1.59 -6.42 3.02
N LEU A 7 1.05 -7.61 2.71
CA LEU A 7 1.20 -8.24 1.41
C LEU A 7 0.14 -7.70 0.44
N LEU A 8 0.59 -7.26 -0.72
CA LEU A 8 -0.23 -6.74 -1.81
C LEU A 8 0.15 -7.51 -3.06
N LEU A 9 -0.58 -8.59 -3.33
CA LEU A 9 -0.24 -9.55 -4.37
C LEU A 9 -0.84 -9.14 -5.71
N ASP A 10 -0.06 -9.36 -6.77
CA ASP A 10 -0.45 -9.18 -8.17
C ASP A 10 -1.06 -7.80 -8.48
N VAL A 11 -0.57 -6.78 -7.77
CA VAL A 11 -0.93 -5.39 -8.03
C VAL A 11 -0.42 -5.00 -9.43
N PRO A 12 -1.26 -4.43 -10.30
CA PRO A 12 -0.84 -3.99 -11.62
C PRO A 12 0.29 -2.97 -11.54
N GLN A 13 1.28 -3.12 -12.44
CA GLN A 13 2.37 -2.16 -12.57
C GLN A 13 1.82 -0.74 -12.79
N TYR A 14 2.54 0.25 -12.26
CA TYR A 14 2.22 1.68 -12.28
C TYR A 14 1.08 2.14 -11.36
N THR A 15 0.36 1.21 -10.70
CA THR A 15 -0.52 1.55 -9.57
C THR A 15 0.27 2.40 -8.57
N LEU A 16 -0.31 3.51 -8.11
CA LEU A 16 0.26 4.26 -7.00
C LEU A 16 -0.31 3.69 -5.70
N VAL A 17 0.57 3.28 -4.80
CA VAL A 17 0.21 2.81 -3.46
C VAL A 17 0.84 3.74 -2.45
N GLY A 18 0.04 4.24 -1.51
CA GLY A 18 0.51 5.10 -0.45
C GLY A 18 0.13 4.58 0.93
N ILE A 19 1.00 4.88 1.90
CA ILE A 19 0.79 4.66 3.32
C ILE A 19 1.12 5.93 4.07
N ASP A 20 0.15 6.43 4.82
CA ASP A 20 0.18 7.72 5.52
C ASP A 20 0.57 8.89 4.60
N THR A 21 1.84 9.31 4.63
CA THR A 21 2.38 10.43 3.85
C THR A 21 3.30 9.99 2.72
N GLN A 22 3.60 8.68 2.63
CA GLN A 22 4.51 8.12 1.64
C GLN A 22 3.71 7.51 0.49
N MET A 23 4.20 7.69 -0.74
CA MET A 23 3.59 7.15 -1.95
C MET A 23 4.65 6.52 -2.84
N PHE A 24 4.32 5.38 -3.43
CA PHE A 24 5.21 4.57 -4.25
C PHE A 24 4.50 4.18 -5.56
N SER A 25 5.24 4.15 -6.67
CA SER A 25 4.77 3.52 -7.89
C SER A 25 5.12 2.03 -7.89
N VAL A 26 4.12 1.19 -8.15
CA VAL A 26 4.27 -0.27 -8.15
C VAL A 26 5.09 -0.71 -9.36
N GLY A 27 6.20 -1.39 -9.09
CA GLY A 27 7.02 -2.08 -10.09
C GLY A 27 6.62 -3.55 -10.30
N PRO A 28 7.20 -4.23 -11.31
CA PRO A 28 6.79 -5.58 -11.72
C PRO A 28 7.01 -6.67 -10.66
N ALA A 29 7.91 -6.47 -9.70
CA ALA A 29 8.22 -7.43 -8.63
C ALA A 29 7.67 -7.00 -7.25
N PHE A 30 6.81 -5.99 -7.19
CA PHE A 30 6.23 -5.53 -5.94
C PHE A 30 5.37 -6.61 -5.29
N LYS A 31 5.52 -6.79 -3.97
CA LYS A 31 4.74 -7.77 -3.18
C LYS A 31 4.15 -7.19 -1.90
N GLY A 32 4.34 -5.89 -1.65
CA GLY A 32 3.82 -5.23 -0.46
C GLY A 32 4.82 -4.32 0.24
N ILE A 33 4.45 -3.91 1.46
CA ILE A 33 5.19 -2.98 2.31
C ILE A 33 5.51 -3.69 3.62
N LYS A 34 6.76 -3.59 4.08
CA LYS A 34 7.23 -4.15 5.35
C LYS A 34 7.69 -3.05 6.29
N MET A 35 7.95 -3.42 7.55
CA MET A 35 8.43 -2.52 8.59
C MET A 35 7.43 -1.41 8.95
N ILE A 36 6.13 -1.66 8.77
CA ILE A 36 5.07 -0.76 9.21
C ILE A 36 5.06 -0.77 10.75
N PRO A 37 5.24 0.38 11.43
CA PRO A 37 5.17 0.43 12.89
C PRO A 37 3.81 -0.05 13.42
N PRO A 38 3.73 -0.54 14.67
CA PRO A 38 2.44 -0.84 15.27
C PRO A 38 1.65 0.43 15.58
N ALA A 39 0.59 0.69 14.81
CA ALA A 39 -0.38 1.77 15.02
C ALA A 39 -1.54 1.64 14.01
N SER A 40 -2.48 2.57 14.06
CA SER A 40 -3.38 2.83 12.92
C SER A 40 -2.62 3.52 11.80
N HIS A 41 -2.71 2.97 10.59
CA HIS A 41 -2.14 3.53 9.37
C HIS A 41 -3.22 3.71 8.31
N PHE A 42 -3.07 4.71 7.45
CA PHE A 42 -3.98 4.92 6.32
C PHE A 42 -3.34 4.41 5.04
N LEU A 43 -3.92 3.37 4.44
CA LEU A 43 -3.50 2.83 3.15
C LEU A 43 -4.42 3.39 2.06
N TYR A 44 -3.84 3.89 0.98
CA TYR A 44 -4.58 4.38 -0.17
C TYR A 44 -3.91 3.97 -1.47
N TYR A 45 -4.69 3.87 -2.53
CA TYR A 45 -4.17 3.53 -3.85
C TYR A 45 -5.01 4.13 -4.98
N THR A 46 -4.39 4.23 -6.14
CA THR A 46 -5.08 4.52 -7.41
C THR A 46 -4.50 3.64 -8.52
N SER A 47 -5.38 3.03 -9.30
CA SER A 47 -5.00 2.25 -10.46
C SER A 47 -4.64 3.19 -11.61
N SER A 48 -3.69 2.76 -12.44
CA SER A 48 -3.31 3.49 -13.63
C SER A 48 -3.74 2.76 -14.90
N THR A 49 -3.71 3.47 -16.02
CA THR A 49 -3.67 2.84 -17.34
C THR A 49 -2.41 1.99 -17.52
N ARG A 50 -2.41 1.14 -18.56
CA ARG A 50 -1.30 0.22 -18.88
C ARG A 50 0.02 0.92 -19.16
N ASP A 51 -0.03 2.19 -19.58
CA ASP A 51 1.13 3.05 -19.85
C ASP A 51 1.47 4.01 -18.69
N GLY A 52 0.73 3.95 -17.57
CA GLY A 52 1.02 4.70 -16.35
C GLY A 52 0.78 6.21 -16.45
N LYS A 53 -0.03 6.67 -17.40
CA LYS A 53 -0.26 8.12 -17.64
C LYS A 53 -1.51 8.67 -16.96
N ASP A 54 -2.58 7.88 -16.93
CA ASP A 54 -3.85 8.29 -16.34
C ASP A 54 -4.17 7.43 -15.12
N PHE A 55 -4.90 8.02 -14.16
CA PHE A 55 -5.20 7.42 -12.86
C PHE A 55 -6.69 7.46 -12.54
N SER A 56 -7.18 6.41 -11.89
CA SER A 56 -8.52 6.39 -11.32
C SER A 56 -8.63 7.33 -10.11
N PRO A 57 -9.84 7.62 -9.60
CA PRO A 57 -9.99 8.22 -8.28
C PRO A 57 -9.23 7.42 -7.21
N ILE A 58 -8.67 8.12 -6.23
CA ILE A 58 -7.98 7.51 -5.09
C ILE A 58 -9.02 6.92 -4.15
N ILE A 59 -8.76 5.69 -3.70
CA ILE A 59 -9.53 5.03 -2.65
C ILE A 59 -8.58 4.56 -1.55
N GLY A 60 -9.09 4.49 -0.32
CA GLY A 60 -8.26 4.13 0.82
C GLY A 60 -9.07 3.68 2.03
N PHE A 61 -8.37 3.07 2.97
CA PHE A 61 -8.93 2.55 4.20
C PHE A 61 -7.90 2.57 5.32
N PHE A 62 -8.38 2.60 6.56
CA PHE A 62 -7.52 2.46 7.73
C PHE A 62 -7.21 0.97 7.98
N ILE A 63 -5.97 0.70 8.37
CA ILE A 63 -5.54 -0.59 8.89
C ILE A 63 -5.11 -0.41 10.36
N ASP A 64 -5.48 -1.35 11.21
CA ASP A 64 -4.91 -1.48 12.55
C ASP A 64 -3.75 -2.47 12.49
N ALA A 65 -2.53 -1.95 12.58
CA ALA A 65 -1.31 -2.74 12.59
C ALA A 65 -0.81 -3.04 14.02
N ALA A 66 -1.62 -2.76 15.05
CA ALA A 66 -1.30 -3.17 16.41
C ALA A 66 -1.34 -4.71 16.54
N PRO A 67 -0.55 -5.30 17.45
CA PRO A 67 -0.66 -6.72 17.76
C PRO A 67 -2.09 -7.05 18.18
N SER A 68 -2.67 -8.10 17.60
CA SER A 68 -3.96 -8.62 18.06
C SER A 68 -3.83 -9.03 19.52
N LYS A 69 -4.68 -8.50 20.38
CA LYS A 69 -4.81 -9.01 21.75
C LYS A 69 -5.55 -10.34 21.68
N CYS A 70 -4.81 -11.44 21.73
CA CYS A 70 -5.36 -12.74 22.11
C CYS A 70 -5.60 -12.76 23.62
#